data_AF-A0A6V8NVN4-F1
#
_entry.id   AF-A0A6V8NVN4-F1
#
_cell.length_a   1.000
_cell.length_b   1.000
_cell.length_c   1.000
_cell.angle_alpha   90.00
_cell.angle_beta   90.00
_cell.angle_gamma   90.00
#
_symmetry.space_group_name_H-M   'P 1'
#
loop_
_entity.id
_entity.type
_entity.pdbx_description
1 polymer ?
#
loop_
_entity_poly.entity_id
_entity_poly.type
_entity_poly.pdbx_seq_one_letter_code
_entity_poly.pdbx_strand_id
1 'polypeptide(L)'
;MKPFSTIAIPHRDILEGRLTMDVFAADLWEVFKDRAPEEYQDPDIFFRKTYLTSGLKNLLDIAEKRLGGKGGDPIIQLQTPFGGGKTHSLIALYHKAKELGINLIVLSGDKFPAGKNEPTLWEEIERQLE
;
A
#
# COMPACT_ATOMS: atom_id res chain seq x y z
N MET A 1 4.66 -21.25 -28.68
CA MET A 1 4.37 -21.11 -27.24
C MET A 1 2.94 -21.58 -27.02
N LYS A 2 2.64 -22.44 -26.03
CA LYS A 2 1.26 -22.83 -25.75
C LYS A 2 0.46 -21.60 -25.28
N PRO A 3 -0.83 -21.45 -25.64
CA PRO A 3 -1.63 -20.35 -25.14
C PRO A 3 -1.69 -20.38 -23.61
N PHE A 4 -1.60 -19.22 -22.96
CA PHE A 4 -1.57 -19.13 -21.49
C PHE A 4 -2.76 -19.83 -20.82
N SER A 5 -3.95 -19.73 -21.43
CA SER A 5 -5.17 -20.40 -20.99
C SER A 5 -5.12 -21.93 -21.01
N THR A 6 -4.12 -22.53 -21.68
CA THR A 6 -3.93 -23.99 -21.72
C THR A 6 -2.97 -24.52 -20.66
N ILE A 7 -2.31 -23.62 -19.92
CA ILE A 7 -1.33 -23.95 -18.87
C ILE A 7 -1.67 -23.32 -17.52
N ALA A 8 -2.57 -22.35 -17.48
CA ALA A 8 -3.08 -21.73 -16.27
C ALA A 8 -4.59 -21.53 -16.38
N ILE A 9 -5.31 -21.84 -15.31
CA ILE A 9 -6.74 -21.56 -15.19
C ILE A 9 -6.88 -20.17 -14.57
N PRO A 10 -7.55 -19.20 -15.24
CA PRO A 10 -7.80 -17.88 -14.68
C PRO A 10 -8.56 -17.96 -13.35
N HIS A 11 -8.36 -16.97 -12.47
CA HIS A 11 -9.12 -16.89 -11.23
C HIS A 11 -10.62 -16.82 -11.51
N ARG A 12 -11.43 -17.37 -10.61
CA ARG A 12 -12.89 -17.48 -10.76
C ARG A 12 -13.55 -16.14 -11.08
N ASP A 13 -13.07 -15.05 -10.50
CA ASP A 13 -13.63 -13.71 -10.74
C ASP A 13 -13.41 -13.20 -12.17
N ILE A 14 -12.35 -13.66 -12.85
CA ILE A 14 -12.12 -13.39 -14.27
C ILE A 14 -13.11 -14.21 -15.10
N LEU A 15 -13.28 -15.49 -14.77
CA LEU A 15 -14.19 -16.40 -15.46
C LEU A 15 -15.66 -15.95 -15.33
N GLU A 16 -16.02 -15.38 -14.20
CA GLU A 16 -17.38 -14.89 -13.91
C GLU A 16 -17.58 -13.41 -14.31
N GLY A 17 -16.57 -12.75 -14.89
CA GLY A 17 -16.67 -11.36 -15.35
C GLY A 17 -16.86 -10.33 -14.23
N ARG A 18 -16.47 -10.66 -12.99
CA ARG A 18 -16.64 -9.80 -11.80
C ARG A 18 -15.42 -8.92 -11.50
N LEU A 19 -14.37 -9.03 -12.31
CA LEU A 19 -13.16 -8.23 -12.15
C LEU A 19 -13.44 -6.76 -12.52
N THR A 20 -13.34 -5.86 -11.55
CA THR A 20 -13.42 -4.41 -11.79
C THR A 20 -12.03 -3.82 -12.04
N MET A 21 -11.98 -2.73 -12.81
CA MET A 21 -10.71 -2.06 -13.11
C MET A 21 -10.09 -1.41 -11.86
N ASP A 22 -10.90 -1.08 -10.87
CA ASP A 22 -10.47 -0.44 -9.63
C ASP A 22 -9.54 -1.34 -8.79
N VAL A 23 -9.65 -2.67 -8.94
CA VAL A 23 -8.74 -3.65 -8.30
C VAL A 23 -7.29 -3.50 -8.80
N PHE A 24 -7.06 -2.86 -9.95
CA PHE A 24 -5.71 -2.63 -10.47
C PHE A 24 -5.10 -1.31 -9.99
N ALA A 25 -5.88 -0.42 -9.38
CA ALA A 25 -5.44 0.89 -8.93
C ALA A 25 -5.20 0.89 -7.42
N ALA A 26 -3.96 0.58 -7.03
CA ALA A 26 -3.53 0.75 -5.66
C ALA A 26 -3.56 2.24 -5.26
N ASP A 27 -4.31 2.57 -4.21
CA ASP A 27 -4.39 3.91 -3.62
C ASP A 27 -4.27 3.81 -2.10
N LEU A 28 -3.13 4.25 -1.55
CA LEU A 28 -2.87 4.20 -0.12
C LEU A 28 -3.81 5.11 0.68
N TRP A 29 -4.27 6.23 0.10
CA TRP A 29 -5.18 7.14 0.79
C TRP A 29 -6.55 6.47 1.01
N GLU A 30 -7.04 5.73 0.01
CA GLU A 30 -8.28 4.97 0.15
C GLU A 30 -8.13 3.81 1.14
N VAL A 31 -6.97 3.15 1.19
CA VAL A 31 -6.68 2.13 2.22
C VAL A 31 -6.71 2.76 3.61
N PHE A 32 -6.08 3.93 3.77
CA PHE A 32 -6.08 4.66 5.03
C PHE A 32 -7.48 5.11 5.46
N LYS A 33 -8.34 5.51 4.52
CA LYS A 33 -9.73 5.92 4.79
C LYS A 33 -10.72 4.75 4.93
N ASP A 34 -10.25 3.51 4.92
CA ASP A 34 -11.08 2.29 4.93
C ASP A 34 -12.11 2.24 3.79
N ARG A 35 -11.73 2.70 2.58
CA ARG A 35 -12.57 2.72 1.37
C ARG A 35 -11.97 1.95 0.19
N ALA A 36 -10.80 1.35 0.35
CA ALA A 36 -10.16 0.61 -0.73
C ALA A 36 -10.88 -0.73 -0.99
N PRO A 37 -10.70 -1.33 -2.18
CA PRO A 37 -11.07 -2.72 -2.42
C PRO A 37 -10.48 -3.66 -1.36
N GLU A 38 -11.18 -4.74 -1.07
CA GLU A 38 -10.80 -5.72 -0.05
C GLU A 38 -9.37 -6.25 -0.26
N GLU A 39 -8.93 -6.41 -1.51
CA GLU A 39 -7.57 -6.81 -1.87
C GLU A 39 -6.45 -5.92 -1.33
N TYR A 40 -6.73 -4.64 -1.12
CA TYR A 40 -5.80 -3.67 -0.58
C TYR A 40 -6.10 -3.32 0.87
N GLN A 41 -7.36 -3.40 1.28
CA GLN A 41 -7.81 -3.05 2.63
C GLN A 41 -7.44 -4.12 3.67
N ASP A 42 -7.67 -5.39 3.35
CA ASP A 42 -7.42 -6.49 4.28
C ASP A 42 -5.96 -6.97 4.17
N PRO A 43 -5.19 -6.95 5.26
CA PRO A 43 -3.78 -7.30 5.22
C PRO A 43 -3.53 -8.77 4.83
N ASP A 44 -4.37 -9.70 5.27
CA ASP A 44 -4.20 -11.13 4.99
C ASP A 44 -4.47 -11.44 3.51
N ILE A 45 -5.51 -10.83 2.93
CA ILE A 45 -5.82 -10.93 1.51
C ILE A 45 -4.72 -10.25 0.69
N PHE A 46 -4.30 -9.05 1.09
CA PHE A 46 -3.24 -8.29 0.43
C PHE A 46 -1.94 -9.09 0.35
N PHE A 47 -1.43 -9.62 1.47
CA PHE A 47 -0.17 -10.37 1.48
C PHE A 47 -0.30 -11.73 0.81
N ARG A 48 -1.48 -12.38 0.85
CA ARG A 48 -1.72 -13.64 0.11
C ARG A 48 -1.70 -13.43 -1.41
N LYS A 49 -2.21 -12.29 -1.89
CA LYS A 49 -2.21 -11.93 -3.32
C LYS A 49 -0.91 -11.22 -3.77
N THR A 50 -0.04 -10.85 -2.83
CA THR A 50 1.21 -10.12 -3.13
C THR A 50 2.40 -11.06 -3.21
N TYR A 51 3.10 -11.05 -4.34
CA TYR A 51 4.41 -11.70 -4.43
C TYR A 51 5.48 -10.87 -3.70
N LEU A 52 6.01 -11.40 -2.60
CA LEU A 52 7.06 -10.77 -1.82
C LEU A 52 8.41 -10.85 -2.55
N THR A 53 8.64 -9.88 -3.44
CA THR A 53 9.93 -9.69 -4.11
C THR A 53 11.06 -9.46 -3.09
N SER A 54 12.31 -9.70 -3.49
CA SER A 54 13.48 -9.40 -2.66
C SER A 54 13.53 -7.93 -2.25
N GLY A 55 13.17 -7.02 -3.16
CA GLY A 55 13.11 -5.58 -2.88
C GLY A 55 12.06 -5.23 -1.82
N LEU A 56 10.85 -5.80 -1.92
CA LEU A 56 9.80 -5.57 -0.93
C LEU A 56 10.17 -6.15 0.43
N LYS A 57 10.75 -7.35 0.49
CA LYS A 57 11.26 -7.95 1.74
C LYS A 57 12.30 -7.03 2.40
N ASN A 58 13.29 -6.59 1.64
CA ASN A 58 14.32 -5.69 2.15
C ASN A 58 13.74 -4.37 2.66
N LEU A 59 12.73 -3.81 1.98
CA LEU A 59 12.04 -2.60 2.42
C LEU A 59 11.34 -2.80 3.77
N LEU A 60 10.61 -3.91 3.93
CA LEU A 60 9.95 -4.24 5.19
C LEU A 60 10.97 -4.46 6.32
N ASP A 61 12.07 -5.17 6.05
CA ASP A 61 13.15 -5.41 7.03
C ASP A 61 13.80 -4.11 7.53
N ILE A 62 14.03 -3.14 6.62
CA ILE A 62 14.58 -1.82 6.98
C ILE A 62 13.60 -1.08 7.90
N ALA A 63 12.31 -1.07 7.53
CA ALA A 63 11.28 -0.41 8.32
C ALA A 63 11.14 -1.05 9.71
N GLU A 64 11.10 -2.38 9.80
CA GLU A 64 11.00 -3.10 11.08
C GLU A 64 12.21 -2.84 11.98
N LYS A 65 13.43 -2.87 11.43
CA LYS A 65 14.64 -2.51 12.20
C LYS A 65 14.55 -1.10 12.76
N ARG A 66 14.10 -0.14 11.96
CA ARG A 66 13.96 1.27 12.37
C ARG A 66 12.93 1.43 13.48
N LEU A 67 11.73 0.88 13.26
CA LEU A 67 10.62 0.95 14.21
C LEU A 67 10.93 0.21 15.52
N GLY A 68 11.71 -0.88 15.45
CA GLY A 68 12.19 -1.63 16.61
C GLY A 68 13.41 -1.03 17.32
N GLY A 69 13.86 0.18 16.95
CA GLY A 69 14.99 0.86 17.59
C GLY A 69 16.38 0.26 17.30
N LYS A 70 16.49 -0.61 16.29
CA LYS A 70 17.74 -1.31 15.91
C LYS A 70 18.55 -0.57 14.84
N GLY A 71 18.25 0.70 14.59
CA GLY A 71 18.84 1.50 13.52
C GLY A 71 18.16 1.26 12.17
N GLY A 72 18.83 1.61 11.07
CA GLY A 72 18.24 1.64 9.73
C GLY A 72 17.85 3.04 9.28
N ASP A 73 17.58 3.17 7.98
CA ASP A 73 17.36 4.46 7.33
C ASP A 73 16.08 5.12 7.82
N PRO A 74 16.13 6.37 8.33
CA PRO A 74 14.95 7.08 8.83
C PRO A 74 14.05 7.62 7.72
N ILE A 75 14.60 7.77 6.51
CA ILE A 75 13.92 8.33 5.36
C ILE A 75 14.17 7.39 4.19
N ILE A 76 13.10 6.87 3.61
CA ILE A 76 13.17 5.96 2.47
C ILE A 76 12.45 6.60 1.29
N GLN A 77 13.18 6.85 0.22
CA GLN A 77 12.60 7.30 -1.05
C GLN A 77 12.42 6.09 -1.97
N LEU A 78 11.17 5.75 -2.31
CA LEU A 78 10.89 4.67 -3.25
C LEU A 78 11.18 5.12 -4.69
N GLN A 79 12.32 4.67 -5.23
CA GLN A 79 12.72 4.94 -6.59
C GLN A 79 12.44 3.72 -7.47
N THR A 80 11.28 3.72 -8.14
CA THR A 80 10.98 2.74 -9.20
C THR A 80 10.37 3.45 -10.41
N PRO A 81 10.52 2.89 -11.63
CA PRO A 81 9.82 3.40 -12.81
C PRO A 81 8.29 3.44 -12.64
N PHE A 82 7.58 4.08 -13.57
CA PHE A 82 6.12 3.99 -13.61
C PHE A 82 5.67 2.53 -13.69
N GLY A 83 4.65 2.16 -12.92
CA GLY A 83 4.20 0.78 -12.76
C GLY A 83 5.07 -0.11 -11.85
N GLY A 84 6.16 0.41 -11.28
CA GLY A 84 7.08 -0.35 -10.41
C GLY A 84 6.59 -0.57 -8.97
N GLY A 85 5.28 -0.55 -8.71
CA GLY A 85 4.71 -0.94 -7.42
C GLY A 85 5.00 -0.02 -6.22
N LYS A 86 5.19 1.29 -6.42
CA LYS A 86 5.44 2.24 -5.31
C LYS A 86 4.28 2.27 -4.31
N THR A 87 3.06 2.54 -4.79
CA THR A 87 1.88 2.57 -3.92
C THR A 87 1.65 1.23 -3.25
N HIS A 88 1.87 0.13 -3.98
CA HIS A 88 1.80 -1.23 -3.42
C HIS A 88 2.79 -1.46 -2.28
N SER A 89 4.03 -0.98 -2.45
CA SER A 89 5.06 -1.05 -1.40
C SER A 89 4.70 -0.20 -0.18
N LEU A 90 4.10 0.97 -0.38
CA LEU A 90 3.62 1.79 0.72
C LEU A 90 2.44 1.15 1.47
N ILE A 91 1.52 0.48 0.77
CA ILE A 91 0.41 -0.27 1.39
C ILE A 91 0.96 -1.45 2.23
N ALA A 92 1.99 -2.15 1.73
CA ALA A 92 2.65 -3.20 2.49
C ALA A 92 3.28 -2.66 3.79
N LEU A 93 3.94 -1.50 3.73
CA LEU A 93 4.49 -0.81 4.90
C LEU A 93 3.39 -0.36 5.86
N TYR A 94 2.29 0.19 5.35
CA TYR A 94 1.14 0.61 6.14
C TYR A 94 0.55 -0.56 6.94
N HIS A 95 0.29 -1.69 6.29
CA HIS A 95 -0.22 -2.89 6.96
C HIS A 95 0.73 -3.40 8.04
N LYS A 96 2.04 -3.48 7.76
CA LYS A 96 3.02 -3.92 8.74
C LYS A 96 3.18 -2.98 9.92
N ALA A 97 3.17 -1.68 9.70
CA ALA A 97 3.25 -0.73 10.80
C ALA A 97 1.97 -0.73 11.65
N LYS A 98 0.78 -0.93 11.06
CA LYS A 98 -0.49 -1.09 11.78
C LYS A 98 -0.49 -2.37 12.63
N GLU A 99 0.01 -3.48 12.08
CA GLU A 99 0.22 -4.75 12.81
C GLU A 99 1.15 -4.57 14.03
N LEU A 100 2.18 -3.75 13.90
CA LEU A 100 3.13 -3.44 14.98
C LEU A 100 2.61 -2.40 16.00
N GLY A 101 1.40 -1.87 15.82
CA GLY A 101 0.82 -0.86 16.72
C GLY A 101 1.54 0.49 16.67
N ILE A 102 2.15 0.83 15.53
CA ILE A 102 2.85 2.10 15.34
C ILE A 102 1.85 3.20 15.00
N ASN A 103 2.05 4.38 15.58
CA ASN A 103 1.32 5.58 15.19
C ASN A 103 1.67 5.95 13.74
N LEU A 104 0.67 5.90 12.87
CA LEU A 104 0.83 6.05 11.44
C LEU A 104 0.17 7.32 10.94
N ILE A 105 0.85 8.00 10.03
CA ILE A 105 0.30 9.13 9.28
C ILE A 105 0.45 8.79 7.80
N VAL A 106 -0.62 9.00 7.04
CA VAL A 106 -0.65 8.88 5.59
C VAL A 106 -0.96 10.25 4.99
N LEU A 107 -0.16 10.65 4.01
CA LEU A 107 -0.34 11.90 3.27
C LEU A 107 -0.28 11.60 1.77
N SER A 108 -1.20 12.18 1.02
CA SER A 108 -1.24 12.10 -0.45
C SER A 108 -1.31 13.51 -1.01
N GLY A 109 -0.36 13.87 -1.88
CA GLY A 109 -0.28 15.22 -2.45
C GLY A 109 -1.41 15.57 -3.42
N ASP A 110 -2.11 14.57 -3.97
CA ASP A 110 -3.25 14.75 -4.87
C ASP A 110 -4.60 14.75 -4.13
N LYS A 111 -4.69 14.09 -2.97
CA LYS A 111 -5.92 14.04 -2.14
C LYS A 111 -5.93 15.10 -1.05
N PHE A 112 -4.76 15.62 -0.67
CA PHE A 112 -4.65 16.69 0.31
C PHE A 112 -5.06 18.03 -0.32
N PRO A 113 -6.12 18.67 0.18
CA PRO A 113 -6.63 19.90 -0.42
C PRO A 113 -5.68 21.06 -0.15
N ALA A 114 -5.47 21.93 -1.15
CA ALA A 114 -4.62 23.11 -1.04
C ALA A 114 -5.44 24.38 -1.23
N GLY A 115 -5.47 25.27 -0.22
CA GLY A 115 -6.22 26.52 -0.30
C GLY A 115 -6.24 27.31 1.01
N LYS A 116 -6.73 28.56 0.97
CA LYS A 116 -6.78 29.47 2.13
C LYS A 116 -7.69 29.02 3.28
N ASN A 117 -8.58 28.05 3.05
CA ASN A 117 -9.56 27.52 4.00
C ASN A 117 -9.47 26.00 4.16
N GLU A 118 -8.37 25.40 3.70
CA GLU A 118 -8.13 23.97 3.80
C GLU A 118 -7.23 23.70 5.01
N PRO A 119 -7.34 22.53 5.66
CA PRO A 119 -6.48 22.18 6.78
C PRO A 119 -5.01 22.25 6.34
N THR A 120 -4.19 22.78 7.23
CA THR A 120 -2.74 22.74 7.10
C THR A 120 -2.25 21.29 7.23
N LEU A 121 -1.02 21.06 6.75
CA LEU A 121 -0.39 19.74 6.89
C LEU A 121 -0.31 19.30 8.37
N TRP A 122 -0.09 20.24 9.27
CA TRP A 122 -0.02 19.98 10.71
C TRP A 122 -1.38 19.61 11.30
N GLU A 123 -2.45 20.32 10.93
CA GLU A 123 -3.81 19.99 11.37
C GLU A 123 -4.21 18.59 10.91
N GLU A 124 -3.84 18.18 9.69
CA GLU A 124 -4.12 16.81 9.25
C GLU A 124 -3.27 15.77 9.99
N ILE A 125 -1.99 16.07 10.26
CA ILE A 125 -1.15 15.18 11.08
C ILE A 125 -1.77 14.98 12.46
N GLU A 126 -2.19 16.06 13.13
CA GLU A 126 -2.82 16.01 14.44
C GLU A 126 -4.11 15.18 14.40
N ARG A 127 -4.99 15.44 13.43
CA ARG A 127 -6.24 14.68 13.25
C ARG A 127 -6.07 13.19 13.02
N GLN A 128 -4.93 12.75 12.49
CA GLN A 128 -4.65 11.31 12.27
C GLN A 128 -4.08 10.62 13.52
N LEU A 129 -3.55 11.39 14.48
CA LEU A 129 -2.96 10.87 15.71
C LEU A 129 -3.92 10.88 16.91
N GLU A 130 -5.03 11.60 16.80
CA GLU A 130 -6.16 11.61 17.76
C GLU A 130 -7.00 10.33 17.70
#